data_AF-A0A645ERE3-F1
#
_entry.id   AF-A0A645ERE3-F1
#
_cell.length_a   1.000
_cell.length_b   1.000
_cell.length_c   1.000
_cell.angle_alpha   90.00
_cell.angle_beta   90.00
_cell.angle_gamma   90.00
#
_symmetry.space_group_name_H-M   'P 1'
#
loop_
_entity.id
_entity.type
_entity.pdbx_description
1 polymer ?
#
loop_
_entity_poly.entity_id
_entity_poly.type
_entity_poly.pdbx_seq_one_letter_code
_entity_poly.pdbx_strand_id
1 'polypeptide(L)'
;MLDALTKFGGYRIDRFDQNCSNANAFALYVRGGLVPGSLYSLEAKQQLYFGLALIQSVLGLEKLAGVFVDVNDLVNVERPAYRELKREILAGEIKRVLILDPSALLGNPVADRDVAELFQRANRLEIFTVIAGVERPIVVEPAMIPLAI
;
A
#
# COMPACT_ATOMS: atom_id res chain seq x y z
N MET A 1 16.08 -0.75 -6.18
CA MET A 1 14.94 -0.59 -5.26
C MET A 1 15.21 0.52 -4.25
N LEU A 2 16.41 0.57 -3.66
CA LEU A 2 16.78 1.61 -2.68
C LEU A 2 16.88 3.04 -3.24
N ASP A 3 17.16 3.23 -4.53
CA ASP A 3 17.34 4.60 -5.06
C ASP A 3 16.08 5.45 -4.89
N ALA A 4 14.89 4.83 -5.02
CA ALA A 4 13.61 5.47 -4.78
C ALA A 4 13.44 5.96 -3.33
N LEU A 5 14.20 5.40 -2.38
CA LEU A 5 14.11 5.74 -0.97
C LEU A 5 14.90 7.01 -0.59
N THR A 6 15.78 7.48 -1.48
CA THR A 6 16.74 8.57 -1.19
C THR A 6 16.18 9.97 -1.44
N LYS A 7 15.03 10.06 -2.10
CA LYS A 7 14.47 11.34 -2.55
C LYS A 7 12.99 11.44 -2.20
N PHE A 8 12.58 12.58 -1.67
CA PHE A 8 11.16 12.90 -1.51
C PHE A 8 10.48 12.99 -2.89
N GLY A 9 9.34 12.33 -3.04
CA GLY A 9 8.68 12.07 -4.32
C GLY A 9 9.28 10.90 -5.11
N GLY A 10 10.30 10.22 -4.58
CA GLY A 10 10.81 8.98 -5.15
C GLY A 10 9.77 7.87 -5.05
N TYR A 11 9.69 7.03 -6.07
CA TYR A 11 8.76 5.91 -6.11
C TYR A 11 9.35 4.74 -6.88
N ARG A 12 8.80 3.54 -6.64
CA ARG A 12 9.13 2.35 -7.40
C ARG A 12 7.96 1.38 -7.44
N ILE A 13 7.82 0.70 -8.57
CA ILE A 13 6.85 -0.36 -8.78
C ILE A 13 7.60 -1.53 -9.39
N ASP A 14 7.57 -2.68 -8.72
CA ASP A 14 8.06 -3.94 -9.26
C ASP A 14 6.85 -4.90 -9.36
N ARG A 15 6.59 -5.42 -10.57
CA ARG A 15 5.47 -6.34 -10.86
C ARG A 15 5.97 -7.76 -11.03
N PHE A 16 5.14 -8.74 -10.70
CA PHE A 16 5.48 -10.15 -10.85
C PHE A 16 4.38 -10.87 -11.65
N ASP A 17 4.76 -11.39 -12.82
CA ASP A 17 3.84 -11.94 -13.83
C ASP A 17 3.10 -13.24 -13.41
N GLN A 18 3.38 -13.79 -12.23
CA GLN A 18 3.00 -15.16 -11.89
C GLN A 18 1.55 -15.33 -11.37
N ASN A 19 0.72 -14.29 -11.29
CA ASN A 19 -0.39 -14.31 -10.33
C ASN A 19 -1.81 -13.99 -10.83
N CYS A 20 -2.05 -13.87 -12.14
CA CYS A 20 -3.38 -13.49 -12.67
C CYS A 20 -4.53 -14.47 -12.30
N SER A 21 -4.24 -15.72 -11.94
CA SER A 21 -5.24 -16.72 -11.56
C SER A 21 -5.25 -17.08 -10.07
N ASN A 22 -4.36 -16.51 -9.26
CA ASN A 22 -4.31 -16.80 -7.83
C ASN A 22 -5.30 -15.91 -7.07
N ALA A 23 -6.38 -16.49 -6.55
CA ALA A 23 -7.41 -15.77 -5.81
C ALA A 23 -6.89 -15.07 -4.53
N ASN A 24 -5.74 -15.54 -4.01
CA ASN A 24 -5.10 -15.00 -2.83
C ASN A 24 -3.92 -14.07 -3.15
N ALA A 25 -3.70 -13.73 -4.44
CA ALA A 25 -2.66 -12.81 -4.84
C ALA A 25 -2.84 -11.44 -4.17
N PHE A 26 -1.72 -10.82 -3.78
CA PHE A 26 -1.72 -9.52 -3.11
C PHE A 26 -0.57 -8.63 -3.59
N ALA A 27 -0.77 -7.32 -3.50
CA ALA A 27 0.30 -6.33 -3.62
C ALA A 27 0.83 -5.95 -2.23
N LEU A 28 2.13 -5.72 -2.11
CA LEU A 28 2.71 -5.01 -0.97
C LEU A 28 2.75 -3.51 -1.29
N TYR A 29 2.17 -2.70 -0.44
CA TYR A 29 2.28 -1.24 -0.53
C TYR A 29 3.05 -0.67 0.65
N VAL A 30 4.05 0.16 0.36
CA VAL A 30 4.93 0.80 1.33
C VAL A 30 4.93 2.30 1.08
N ARG A 31 4.73 3.08 2.14
CA ARG A 31 4.94 4.52 2.11
C ARG A 31 5.75 4.95 3.32
N GLY A 32 6.75 5.78 3.10
CA GLY A 32 7.45 6.46 4.19
C GLY A 32 7.77 7.92 3.89
N GLY A 33 7.89 8.72 4.95
CA GLY A 33 8.35 10.10 4.82
C GLY A 33 9.86 10.22 4.63
N LEU A 34 10.35 11.38 4.18
CA LEU A 34 11.77 11.71 4.20
C LEU A 34 12.02 12.88 5.15
N VAL A 35 12.69 12.60 6.26
CA VAL A 35 13.04 13.62 7.25
C VAL A 35 14.17 14.50 6.67
N PRO A 36 14.07 15.85 6.75
CA PRO A 36 15.12 16.75 6.29
C PRO A 36 16.50 16.39 6.84
N GLY A 37 17.51 16.38 5.97
CA GLY A 37 18.88 16.00 6.32
C GLY A 37 19.16 14.49 6.37
N SER A 38 18.15 13.64 6.20
CA SER A 38 18.34 12.18 6.08
C SER A 38 18.74 11.78 4.67
N LEU A 39 19.61 10.76 4.55
CA LEU A 39 20.05 10.23 3.25
C LEU A 39 18.98 9.36 2.57
N TYR A 40 18.04 8.82 3.34
CA TYR A 40 16.94 7.99 2.84
C TYR A 40 15.79 7.92 3.85
N SER A 41 14.62 7.48 3.39
CA SER A 41 13.46 7.20 4.25
C SER A 41 13.70 5.94 5.08
N LEU A 42 13.96 6.10 6.37
CA LEU A 42 14.14 4.98 7.29
C LEU A 42 12.85 4.14 7.41
N GLU A 43 11.71 4.81 7.48
CA GLU A 43 10.39 4.19 7.57
C GLU A 43 10.11 3.30 6.35
N ALA A 44 10.24 3.84 5.13
CA ALA A 44 10.01 3.05 3.92
C ALA A 44 10.99 1.89 3.80
N LYS A 45 12.26 2.09 4.19
CA LYS A 45 13.25 1.01 4.23
C LYS A 45 12.82 -0.09 5.19
N GLN A 46 12.52 0.23 6.45
CA GLN A 46 12.13 -0.75 7.45
C GLN A 46 10.89 -1.54 7.02
N GLN A 47 9.85 -0.85 6.56
CA GLN A 47 8.63 -1.49 6.07
C GLN A 47 8.90 -2.39 4.86
N LEU A 48 9.68 -1.94 3.87
CA LEU A 48 10.00 -2.75 2.71
C LEU A 48 10.74 -4.04 3.08
N TYR A 49 11.81 -3.94 3.87
CA TYR A 49 12.61 -5.11 4.25
C TYR A 49 11.83 -6.08 5.16
N PHE A 50 11.09 -5.55 6.14
CA PHE A 50 10.24 -6.38 6.99
C PHE A 50 9.13 -7.05 6.18
N GLY A 51 8.49 -6.31 5.27
CA GLY A 51 7.42 -6.82 4.43
C GLY A 51 7.90 -7.95 3.53
N LEU A 52 9.04 -7.78 2.86
CA LEU A 52 9.63 -8.84 2.03
C LEU A 52 10.00 -10.08 2.85
N ALA A 53 10.60 -9.91 4.03
CA ALA A 53 10.93 -11.02 4.92
C ALA A 53 9.68 -11.76 5.42
N LEU A 54 8.62 -11.02 5.77
CA LEU A 54 7.33 -11.56 6.16
C LEU A 54 6.68 -12.35 5.02
N ILE A 55 6.70 -11.80 3.80
CA ILE A 55 6.16 -12.48 2.63
C ILE A 55 6.91 -13.79 2.39
N GLN A 56 8.25 -13.75 2.44
CA GLN A 56 9.08 -14.94 2.25
C GLN A 56 8.83 -16.03 3.29
N SER A 57 8.54 -15.67 4.55
CA SER A 57 8.45 -16.62 5.66
C SER A 57 7.02 -17.08 5.99
N VAL A 58 6.00 -16.27 5.72
CA VAL A 58 4.62 -16.50 6.17
C VAL A 58 3.63 -16.55 5.01
N LEU A 59 3.64 -15.56 4.12
CA LEU A 59 2.57 -15.39 3.13
C LEU A 59 2.81 -16.19 1.84
N GLY A 60 4.09 -16.39 1.47
CA GLY A 60 4.52 -17.02 0.23
C GLY A 60 4.80 -16.00 -0.87
N LEU A 61 6.02 -16.02 -1.42
CA LEU A 61 6.42 -15.16 -2.54
C LEU A 61 5.61 -15.43 -3.80
N GLU A 62 5.14 -16.66 -3.98
CA GLU A 62 4.30 -17.07 -5.10
C GLU A 62 2.95 -16.35 -5.13
N LYS A 63 2.53 -15.69 -4.05
CA LYS A 63 1.28 -14.90 -4.00
C LYS A 63 1.51 -13.40 -4.20
N LEU A 64 2.75 -12.95 -4.26
CA LEU A 64 3.08 -11.54 -4.42
C LEU A 64 2.88 -11.12 -5.89
N ALA A 65 1.94 -10.22 -6.14
CA ALA A 65 1.64 -9.68 -7.48
C ALA A 65 2.48 -8.45 -7.82
N GLY A 66 2.84 -7.66 -6.81
CA GLY A 66 3.69 -6.49 -6.99
C GLY A 66 4.09 -5.82 -5.68
N VAL A 67 5.12 -4.99 -5.76
CA VAL A 67 5.62 -4.13 -4.68
C VAL A 67 5.56 -2.69 -5.15
N PHE A 68 4.81 -1.87 -4.41
CA PHE A 68 4.57 -0.47 -4.68
C PHE A 68 5.15 0.36 -3.54
N VAL A 69 6.07 1.28 -3.87
CA VAL A 69 6.79 2.06 -2.87
C VAL A 69 6.71 3.54 -3.24
N ASP A 70 6.30 4.37 -2.29
CA ASP A 70 6.37 5.82 -2.37
C ASP A 70 7.16 6.39 -1.18
N VAL A 71 8.07 7.33 -1.46
CA VAL A 71 8.61 8.24 -0.43
C VAL A 71 7.90 9.58 -0.57
N ASN A 72 6.84 9.77 0.21
CA ASN A 72 5.97 10.93 0.08
C ASN A 72 5.13 11.15 1.35
N ASP A 73 4.44 12.28 1.39
CA ASP A 73 3.49 12.57 2.45
C ASP A 73 2.16 11.84 2.22
N LEU A 74 1.51 11.48 3.33
CA LEU A 74 0.21 10.80 3.30
C LEU A 74 -0.88 11.61 2.59
N VAL A 75 -0.86 12.94 2.77
CA VAL A 75 -1.84 13.86 2.16
C VAL A 75 -1.77 13.87 0.63
N ASN A 76 -0.64 13.47 0.05
CA ASN A 76 -0.48 13.37 -1.38
C ASN A 76 -1.07 12.06 -1.90
N VAL A 77 -2.36 12.07 -2.22
CA VAL A 77 -3.10 10.92 -2.78
C VAL A 77 -2.78 10.65 -4.26
N GLU A 78 -1.98 11.52 -4.89
CA GLU A 78 -1.50 11.42 -6.27
C GLU A 78 -0.06 10.90 -6.37
N ARG A 79 0.50 10.42 -5.26
CA ARG A 79 1.83 9.81 -5.23
C ARG A 79 1.90 8.62 -6.21
N PRO A 80 2.98 8.48 -7.00
CA PRO A 80 2.91 7.71 -8.24
C PRO A 80 2.67 6.21 -8.06
N ALA A 81 3.30 5.55 -7.07
CA ALA A 81 3.09 4.11 -6.88
C ALA A 81 1.67 3.83 -6.36
N TYR A 82 1.16 4.66 -5.45
CA TYR A 82 -0.22 4.57 -5.00
C TYR A 82 -1.25 4.81 -6.10
N ARG A 83 -1.01 5.78 -6.99
CA ARG A 83 -1.91 6.04 -8.13
C ARG A 83 -1.99 4.85 -9.08
N GLU A 84 -0.86 4.21 -9.36
CA GLU A 84 -0.79 3.00 -10.18
C GLU A 84 -1.49 1.83 -9.47
N LEU A 85 -1.29 1.65 -8.16
CA LEU A 85 -1.99 0.66 -7.36
C LEU A 85 -3.52 0.87 -7.40
N LYS A 86 -4.00 2.11 -7.25
CA LYS A 86 -5.42 2.45 -7.37
C LYS A 86 -5.97 2.06 -8.74
N ARG A 87 -5.23 2.34 -9.82
CA ARG A 87 -5.63 1.92 -11.18
C ARG A 87 -5.79 0.41 -11.27
N GLU A 88 -4.82 -0.37 -10.79
CA GLU A 88 -4.84 -1.84 -10.84
C GLU A 88 -5.95 -2.43 -9.96
N ILE A 89 -6.25 -1.80 -8.82
CA ILE A 89 -7.40 -2.14 -7.98
C ILE A 89 -8.72 -1.92 -8.72
N LEU A 90 -8.89 -0.75 -9.34
CA LEU A 90 -10.11 -0.40 -10.07
C LEU A 90 -10.29 -1.26 -11.33
N ALA A 91 -9.20 -1.72 -11.95
CA ALA A 91 -9.23 -2.69 -13.03
C ALA A 91 -9.54 -4.13 -12.55
N GLY A 92 -9.49 -4.37 -11.24
CA GLY A 92 -9.69 -5.69 -10.64
C GLY A 92 -8.48 -6.63 -10.76
N GLU A 93 -7.32 -6.09 -11.15
CA GLU A 93 -6.04 -6.81 -11.26
C GLU A 93 -5.45 -7.08 -9.87
N ILE A 94 -5.58 -6.11 -8.96
CA ILE A 94 -5.22 -6.25 -7.54
C ILE A 94 -6.48 -6.20 -6.69
N LYS A 95 -6.69 -7.24 -5.87
CA LYS A 95 -7.86 -7.35 -4.98
C LYS A 95 -7.50 -7.31 -3.50
N ARG A 96 -6.22 -7.54 -3.19
CA ARG A 96 -5.70 -7.61 -1.82
C ARG A 96 -4.43 -6.78 -1.73
N VAL A 97 -4.34 -5.94 -0.71
CA VAL A 97 -3.19 -5.07 -0.45
C VAL A 97 -2.69 -5.30 0.97
N LEU A 98 -1.44 -5.74 1.07
CA LEU A 98 -0.70 -5.79 2.31
C LEU A 98 -0.11 -4.41 2.59
N ILE A 99 -0.43 -3.85 3.75
CA ILE A 99 0.31 -2.74 4.37
C ILE A 99 0.76 -3.17 5.76
N LEU A 100 1.95 -2.73 6.15
CA LEU A 100 2.48 -3.09 7.48
C LEU A 100 2.03 -2.13 8.57
N ASP A 101 1.82 -0.87 8.20
CA ASP A 101 1.39 0.19 9.07
C ASP A 101 0.16 0.87 8.46
N PRO A 102 -0.97 0.97 9.17
CA PRO A 102 -2.16 1.68 8.69
C PRO A 102 -1.86 3.10 8.22
N SER A 103 -0.87 3.77 8.82
CA SER A 103 -0.47 5.12 8.46
C SER A 103 -0.03 5.23 7.00
N ALA A 104 0.35 4.13 6.34
CA ALA A 104 0.69 4.12 4.91
C ALA A 104 -0.46 4.63 4.02
N LEU A 105 -1.71 4.44 4.46
CA LEU A 105 -2.92 4.79 3.72
C LEU A 105 -3.92 5.63 4.54
N LEU A 106 -3.87 5.56 5.87
CA LEU A 106 -4.88 6.12 6.78
C LEU A 106 -4.28 7.08 7.81
N GLY A 107 -5.12 7.85 8.50
CA GLY A 107 -4.73 8.78 9.56
C GLY A 107 -4.63 10.24 9.10
N ASN A 108 -5.17 10.56 7.93
CA ASN A 108 -5.33 11.92 7.45
C ASN A 108 -6.68 12.06 6.73
N PRO A 109 -7.49 13.11 6.98
CA PRO A 109 -8.83 13.23 6.40
C PRO A 109 -8.90 13.14 4.87
N VAL A 110 -7.87 13.61 4.16
CA VAL A 110 -7.80 13.53 2.68
C VAL A 110 -7.51 12.09 2.25
N ALA A 111 -6.56 11.43 2.90
CA ALA A 111 -6.20 10.05 2.59
C ALA A 111 -7.32 9.07 2.99
N ASP A 112 -7.94 9.26 4.15
CA ASP A 112 -9.05 8.45 4.64
C ASP A 112 -10.24 8.51 3.67
N ARG A 113 -10.55 9.70 3.16
CA ARG A 113 -11.60 9.88 2.13
C ARG A 113 -11.23 9.19 0.82
N ASP A 114 -10.01 9.37 0.33
CA ASP A 114 -9.55 8.74 -0.93
C ASP A 114 -9.58 7.21 -0.84
N VAL A 115 -9.19 6.63 0.31
CA VAL A 115 -9.29 5.19 0.54
C VAL A 115 -10.76 4.75 0.62
N ALA A 116 -11.62 5.48 1.34
CA ALA A 116 -13.06 5.16 1.40
C ALA A 116 -13.72 5.19 0.02
N GLU A 117 -13.41 6.19 -0.81
CA GLU A 117 -13.88 6.27 -2.21
C GLU A 117 -13.35 5.09 -3.05
N LEU A 118 -12.10 4.70 -2.85
CA LEU A 118 -11.52 3.52 -3.52
C LEU A 118 -12.29 2.24 -3.15
N PHE A 119 -12.64 2.04 -1.88
CA PHE A 119 -13.45 0.89 -1.45
C PHE A 119 -14.86 0.90 -2.06
N GLN A 120 -15.49 2.07 -2.21
CA GLN A 120 -16.81 2.17 -2.83
C GLN A 120 -16.79 1.84 -4.33
N ARG A 121 -15.67 2.15 -5.01
CA ARG A 121 -15.52 1.98 -6.46
C ARG A 121 -14.92 0.63 -6.86
N ALA A 122 -14.13 0.01 -5.99
CA ALA A 122 -13.51 -1.27 -6.27
C ALA A 122 -14.53 -2.41 -6.16
N ASN A 123 -14.56 -3.28 -7.17
CA ASN A 123 -15.44 -4.46 -7.17
C ASN A 123 -15.16 -5.41 -5.99
N ARG A 124 -13.89 -5.51 -5.60
CA ARG A 124 -13.42 -6.29 -4.45
C ARG A 124 -12.05 -5.76 -4.02
N LEU A 125 -11.99 -5.17 -2.83
CA LEU A 125 -10.76 -4.72 -2.21
C LEU A 125 -10.69 -5.20 -0.76
N GLU A 126 -9.57 -5.83 -0.42
CA GLU A 126 -9.18 -6.16 0.94
C GLU A 126 -7.86 -5.46 1.25
N ILE A 127 -7.81 -4.69 2.33
CA ILE A 127 -6.55 -4.19 2.88
C ILE A 127 -6.29 -4.96 4.18
N PHE A 128 -5.08 -5.50 4.32
CA PHE A 128 -4.72 -6.31 5.47
C PHE A 128 -3.28 -6.02 5.93
N THR A 129 -3.02 -6.39 7.18
CA THR A 129 -1.68 -6.47 7.78
C THR A 129 -1.47 -7.86 8.35
N VAL A 130 -0.27 -8.14 8.88
CA VAL A 130 0.01 -9.41 9.55
C VAL A 130 0.51 -9.14 10.96
N ILE A 131 -0.18 -9.70 11.95
CA ILE A 131 0.17 -9.58 13.36
C ILE A 131 0.42 -10.99 13.89
N ALA A 132 1.64 -11.22 14.42
CA ALA A 132 2.08 -12.52 14.92
C ALA A 132 1.86 -13.67 13.90
N GLY A 133 2.11 -13.40 12.62
CA GLY A 133 1.97 -14.37 11.53
C GLY A 133 0.54 -14.60 11.04
N VAL A 134 -0.45 -13.88 11.57
CA VAL A 134 -1.86 -14.01 11.18
C VAL A 134 -2.32 -12.78 10.40
N GLU A 135 -2.94 -12.99 9.24
CA GLU A 135 -3.57 -11.92 8.46
C GLU A 135 -4.69 -11.25 9.27
N ARG A 136 -4.68 -9.92 9.31
CA ARG A 136 -5.68 -9.10 9.99
C ARG A 136 -6.21 -8.06 9.01
N PRO A 137 -7.53 -8.00 8.77
CA PRO A 137 -8.10 -6.97 7.93
C PRO A 137 -7.92 -5.60 8.60
N ILE A 138 -7.64 -4.59 7.78
CA ILE A 138 -7.69 -3.19 8.20
C ILE A 138 -9.06 -2.68 7.81
N VAL A 139 -9.87 -2.39 8.82
CA VAL A 139 -11.22 -1.83 8.63
C VAL A 139 -11.06 -0.36 8.27
N VAL A 140 -11.49 0.00 7.06
CA VAL A 140 -11.65 1.39 6.67
C VAL A 140 -13.09 1.77 6.99
N GLU A 141 -13.26 2.60 8.01
CA GLU A 141 -14.58 3.14 8.31
C GLU A 141 -15.03 4.01 7.13
N PRO A 142 -16.31 3.91 6.70
CA PRO A 142 -16.84 4.86 5.75
C PRO A 142 -16.64 6.25 6.35
N ALA A 143 -15.92 7.12 5.64
CA ALA A 143 -15.86 8.53 6.02
C ALA A 143 -17.31 8.99 6.20
N MET A 144 -17.68 9.42 7.41
CA MET A 144 -18.95 10.06 7.68
C MET A 144 -18.96 11.35 6.84
N ILE A 145 -19.47 11.26 5.60
CA ILE A 145 -19.69 12.43 4.76
C ILE A 145 -20.76 13.23 5.51
N PRO A 146 -20.46 14.45 6.00
CA PRO A 146 -21.55 15.34 6.34
C PRO A 146 -22.30 15.56 5.04
N LEU A 147 -23.53 15.08 4.96
CA LEU A 147 -24.48 15.50 3.94
C LEU A 147 -24.47 17.03 3.98
N ALA A 148 -23.83 17.65 2.99
CA ALA A 148 -24.03 19.06 2.73
C ALA A 148 -25.50 19.18 2.32
N ILE A 149 -26.32 19.71 3.24
CA ILE A 149 -27.68 20.16 3.00
C ILE A 149 -27.61 21.51 2.28
#